data_AF-A0A4R5L0E7-F1
#
_entry.id   AF-A0A4R5L0E7-F1
#
_cell.length_a   1.000
_cell.length_b   1.000
_cell.length_c   1.000
_cell.angle_alpha   90.00
_cell.angle_beta   90.00
_cell.angle_gamma   90.00
#
_symmetry.space_group_name_H-M   'P 1'
#
loop_
_entity.id
_entity.type
_entity.pdbx_description
1 polymer ?
#
loop_
_entity_poly.entity_id
_entity_poly.type
_entity_poly.pdbx_seq_one_letter_code
_entity_poly.pdbx_strand_id
1 'polypeptide(L)'
;MTDELRAKIGTVAGKLVQEAMTTRLTWEEIVAAFGLAAKATAQAAASAGDAPADECVARARRYFEDAFAQDVHVVIADGDAAKGDAEADENPLLATARRRHMSKLH
;
A
#
# COMPACT_ATOMS: atom_id res chain seq x y z
N MET A 1 -10.78 -0.55 -13.83
CA MET A 1 -10.01 0.33 -12.94
C MET A 1 -8.65 0.57 -13.59
N THR A 2 -8.21 1.81 -13.74
CA THR A 2 -6.85 2.09 -14.27
C THR A 2 -5.79 1.69 -13.24
N ASP A 3 -4.58 1.40 -13.70
CA ASP A 3 -3.47 1.03 -12.79
C ASP A 3 -3.15 2.16 -11.80
N GLU A 4 -3.27 3.41 -12.23
CA GLU A 4 -3.11 4.58 -11.36
C GLU A 4 -4.17 4.63 -10.24
N LEU A 5 -5.45 4.39 -10.59
CA LEU A 5 -6.52 4.35 -9.60
C LEU A 5 -6.34 3.19 -8.62
N ARG A 6 -5.91 2.02 -9.12
CA ARG A 6 -5.59 0.85 -8.30
C ARG A 6 -4.47 1.16 -7.31
N ALA A 7 -3.38 1.79 -7.76
CA ALA A 7 -2.25 2.16 -6.90
C ALA A 7 -2.65 3.17 -5.81
N LYS A 8 -3.50 4.15 -6.15
CA LYS A 8 -4.04 5.11 -5.18
C LYS A 8 -4.89 4.43 -4.12
N ILE A 9 -5.80 3.55 -4.53
CA ILE A 9 -6.64 2.77 -3.60
C ILE A 9 -5.75 1.89 -2.71
N GLY A 10 -4.78 1.18 -3.27
CA GLY A 10 -3.84 0.36 -2.51
C GLY A 10 -3.04 1.16 -1.48
N THR A 11 -2.58 2.36 -1.84
CA THR A 11 -1.87 3.27 -0.91
C THR A 11 -2.77 3.71 0.25
N VAL A 12 -4.03 4.06 -0.03
CA VAL A 12 -4.99 4.46 1.01
C VAL A 12 -5.33 3.26 1.90
N ALA A 13 -5.61 2.09 1.32
CA ALA A 13 -5.89 0.87 2.05
C ALA A 13 -4.71 0.47 2.96
N GLY A 14 -3.48 0.54 2.46
CA GLY A 14 -2.28 0.28 3.26
C GLY A 14 -2.14 1.20 4.47
N LYS A 15 -2.41 2.51 4.30
CA LYS A 15 -2.42 3.46 5.42
C LYS A 15 -3.50 3.15 6.45
N LEU A 16 -4.71 2.80 6.00
CA LEU A 16 -5.81 2.44 6.88
C LEU A 16 -5.51 1.16 7.68
N VAL A 17 -4.92 0.15 7.04
CA VAL A 17 -4.48 -1.07 7.73
C VAL A 17 -3.38 -0.77 8.72
N GLN A 18 -2.37 0.03 8.34
CA GLN A 18 -1.29 0.40 9.25
C GLN A 18 -1.82 1.12 10.50
N GLU A 19 -2.72 2.09 10.32
CA GLU A 19 -3.37 2.78 11.45
C GLU A 19 -4.20 1.82 12.29
N ALA A 20 -5.01 0.96 11.64
CA ALA A 20 -5.84 -0.03 12.33
C ALA A 20 -5.00 -1.00 13.17
N MET A 21 -3.81 -1.39 12.72
CA MET A 21 -2.89 -2.25 13.47
C MET A 21 -2.32 -1.58 14.73
N THR A 22 -2.36 -0.25 14.83
CA THR A 22 -2.00 0.47 16.06
C THR A 22 -3.14 0.50 17.07
N THR A 23 -4.36 0.19 16.63
CA THR A 23 -5.51 0.08 17.53
C THR A 23 -5.41 -1.21 18.33
N ARG A 24 -5.93 -1.22 19.56
CA ARG A 24 -6.03 -2.44 20.37
C ARG A 24 -7.23 -3.31 19.99
N LEU A 25 -7.78 -3.10 18.80
CA LEU A 25 -8.93 -3.85 18.29
C LEU A 25 -8.46 -5.17 17.70
N THR A 26 -9.33 -6.16 17.77
CA THR A 26 -9.20 -7.42 17.04
C THR A 26 -9.39 -7.18 15.53
N TRP A 27 -8.95 -8.13 14.70
CA TRP A 27 -9.10 -8.00 13.26
C TRP A 27 -10.58 -7.99 12.84
N GLU A 28 -11.46 -8.71 13.55
CA GLU A 28 -12.91 -8.69 13.33
C GLU A 28 -13.49 -7.29 13.61
N GLU A 29 -13.08 -6.66 14.71
CA GLU A 29 -13.51 -5.30 15.08
C GLU A 29 -12.99 -4.25 14.10
N ILE A 30 -11.78 -4.42 13.59
CA ILE A 30 -11.20 -3.56 12.53
C ILE A 30 -12.02 -3.69 11.25
N VAL A 31 -12.36 -4.91 10.83
CA VAL A 31 -13.22 -5.14 9.65
C VAL A 31 -14.60 -4.52 9.84
N ALA A 32 -15.19 -4.65 11.04
CA ALA A 32 -16.45 -4.00 11.36
C ALA A 32 -16.35 -2.46 11.29
N ALA A 33 -15.25 -1.89 11.78
CA ALA A 33 -14.98 -0.46 11.68
C ALA A 33 -14.87 0.02 10.22
N PHE A 34 -14.22 -0.75 9.35
CA PHE A 34 -14.19 -0.44 7.91
C PHE A 34 -15.57 -0.52 7.26
N GLY A 35 -16.41 -1.47 7.65
CA GLY A 35 -17.81 -1.53 7.18
C GLY A 35 -18.64 -0.32 7.61
N LEU A 36 -18.46 0.14 8.86
CA LEU A 36 -19.09 1.37 9.36
C LEU A 36 -18.59 2.61 8.60
N ALA A 37 -17.28 2.70 8.36
CA ALA A 37 -16.69 3.79 7.59
C ALA A 37 -17.23 3.82 6.15
N ALA A 38 -17.33 2.67 5.48
CA ALA A 38 -17.89 2.58 4.13
C ALA A 38 -19.35 3.07 4.08
N LYS A 39 -20.18 2.69 5.05
CA LYS A 39 -21.56 3.18 5.16
C LYS A 39 -21.61 4.68 5.44
N ALA A 40 -20.75 5.20 6.32
CA ALA A 40 -20.67 6.62 6.63
C ALA A 40 -20.25 7.44 5.39
N THR A 41 -19.33 6.92 4.57
CA THR A 41 -18.95 7.53 3.28
C THR A 41 -20.14 7.60 2.32
N ALA A 42 -20.95 6.54 2.22
CA ALA A 42 -22.19 6.58 1.44
C ALA A 42 -23.19 7.62 1.94
N GLN A 43 -23.38 7.71 3.26
CA GLN A 43 -24.26 8.71 3.85
C GLN A 43 -23.77 10.13 3.58
N ALA A 44 -22.46 10.36 3.64
CA ALA A 44 -21.86 11.64 3.29
C ALA A 44 -22.08 12.00 1.81
N ALA A 45 -21.93 11.03 0.89
CA ALA A 45 -22.21 11.22 -0.53
C ALA A 45 -23.70 11.58 -0.78
N ALA A 46 -24.62 10.89 -0.09
CA ALA A 46 -26.04 11.21 -0.15
C ALA A 46 -26.33 12.63 0.38
N SER A 47 -25.70 13.04 1.48
CA SER A 47 -25.81 14.40 2.02
C SER A 47 -25.23 15.47 1.09
N ALA A 48 -24.25 15.12 0.25
CA ALA A 48 -23.71 16.00 -0.79
C ALA A 48 -24.60 16.08 -2.04
N GLY A 49 -25.66 15.26 -2.13
CA GLY A 49 -26.61 15.26 -3.24
C GLY A 49 -26.24 14.34 -4.40
N ASP A 50 -25.31 13.41 -4.21
CA ASP A 50 -24.86 12.50 -5.29
C ASP A 50 -25.96 11.54 -5.76
N ALA A 51 -26.75 10.99 -4.82
CA ALA A 51 -27.89 10.11 -5.07
C ALA A 51 -28.75 9.97 -3.79
N PRO A 52 -29.96 9.38 -3.86
CA PRO A 52 -30.74 9.02 -2.68
C PRO A 52 -29.93 8.17 -1.67
N ALA A 53 -30.21 8.34 -0.38
CA ALA A 53 -29.41 7.72 0.68
C ALA A 53 -29.39 6.18 0.63
N ASP A 54 -30.51 5.57 0.30
CA ASP A 54 -30.64 4.12 0.10
C ASP A 54 -29.81 3.64 -1.09
N GLU A 55 -29.81 4.39 -2.19
CA GLU A 55 -29.00 4.10 -3.37
C GLU A 55 -27.50 4.23 -3.08
N CYS A 56 -27.07 5.31 -2.41
CA CYS A 56 -25.68 5.49 -1.98
C CYS A 56 -25.20 4.33 -1.11
N VAL A 57 -26.01 3.91 -0.13
CA VAL A 57 -25.65 2.80 0.77
C VAL A 57 -25.61 1.47 0.02
N ALA A 58 -26.56 1.20 -0.87
CA ALA A 58 -26.56 0.00 -1.71
C ALA A 58 -25.32 -0.05 -2.61
N ARG A 59 -24.95 1.08 -3.23
CA ARG A 59 -23.75 1.20 -4.05
C ARG A 59 -22.47 1.01 -3.25
N ALA A 60 -22.35 1.62 -2.07
CA ALA A 60 -21.17 1.44 -1.22
C ALA A 60 -21.01 -0.01 -0.75
N ARG A 61 -22.11 -0.69 -0.41
CA ARG A 61 -22.07 -2.12 -0.08
C ARG A 61 -21.52 -2.95 -1.24
N ARG A 62 -22.05 -2.72 -2.45
CA ARG A 62 -21.56 -3.41 -3.65
C ARG A 62 -20.08 -3.14 -3.90
N TYR A 63 -19.65 -1.88 -3.85
CA TYR A 63 -18.23 -1.54 -4.04
C TYR A 63 -17.33 -2.14 -2.96
N PHE A 64 -17.80 -2.22 -1.72
CA PHE A 64 -17.06 -2.84 -0.63
C PHE A 64 -16.90 -4.35 -0.87
N GLU A 65 -17.97 -5.05 -1.25
CA GLU A 65 -17.95 -6.49 -1.58
C GLU A 65 -17.07 -6.76 -2.81
N ASP A 66 -17.20 -5.96 -3.88
CA ASP A 66 -16.38 -6.06 -5.10
C ASP A 66 -14.88 -5.82 -4.82
N ALA A 67 -14.56 -4.89 -3.91
CA ALA A 67 -13.18 -4.61 -3.49
C ALA A 67 -12.62 -5.70 -2.58
N PHE A 68 -13.44 -6.26 -1.68
CA PHE A 68 -13.07 -7.36 -0.80
C PHE A 68 -12.77 -8.65 -1.57
N ALA A 69 -13.43 -8.86 -2.70
CA ALA A 69 -13.18 -10.00 -3.58
C ALA A 69 -11.89 -9.89 -4.42
N GLN A 70 -11.14 -8.78 -4.34
CA GLN A 70 -9.87 -8.64 -5.04
C GLN A 70 -8.75 -9.42 -4.35
N ASP A 71 -7.83 -9.98 -5.14
CA ASP A 71 -6.61 -10.58 -4.62
C ASP A 71 -5.68 -9.51 -4.01
N VAL A 72 -5.29 -9.70 -2.75
CA VAL A 72 -4.38 -8.80 -2.02
C VAL A 72 -3.20 -9.59 -1.46
N HIS A 73 -1.98 -9.13 -1.76
CA HIS A 73 -0.76 -9.63 -1.16
C HIS A 73 -0.27 -8.65 -0.08
N VAL A 74 -0.30 -9.09 1.18
CA VAL A 74 0.22 -8.31 2.31
C VAL A 74 1.68 -8.71 2.54
N VAL A 75 2.58 -7.73 2.46
CA VAL A 75 4.00 -7.90 2.81
C VAL A 75 4.24 -7.22 4.16
N ILE A 76 4.62 -8.00 5.16
CA ILE A 76 5.06 -7.48 6.46
C ILE A 76 6.58 -7.36 6.37
N ALA A 77 7.07 -6.12 6.31
CA ALA A 77 8.50 -5.86 6.42
C ALA A 77 8.86 -5.80 7.91
N ASP A 78 9.65 -6.78 8.38
CA ASP A 78 10.36 -6.60 9.64
C ASP A 78 11.34 -5.45 9.47
N GLY A 79 11.36 -4.54 10.44
CA GLY A 79 12.19 -3.32 10.42
C GLY A 79 13.71 -3.57 10.41
N ASP A 80 14.15 -4.81 10.24
CA ASP A 80 15.55 -5.24 10.14
C ASP A 80 15.95 -5.64 8.71
N ALA A 81 15.08 -5.41 7.72
CA ALA A 81 15.50 -5.44 6.32
C ALA A 81 16.46 -4.26 6.09
N ALA A 82 17.75 -4.54 6.27
CA ALA A 82 18.85 -3.71 5.80
C ALA A 82 18.47 -3.12 4.44
N LYS A 83 18.53 -1.79 4.34
CA LYS A 83 18.60 -1.10 3.05
C LYS A 83 19.51 -1.91 2.17
N GLY A 84 18.95 -2.55 1.14
CA GLY A 84 19.74 -3.36 0.22
C GLY A 84 20.95 -2.56 -0.22
N ASP A 85 22.11 -3.19 -0.12
CA ASP A 85 23.38 -2.73 -0.68
C ASP A 85 23.18 -2.38 -2.16
N ALA A 86 22.83 -1.13 -2.41
CA ALA A 86 22.80 -0.50 -3.71
C ALA A 86 23.55 0.83 -3.58
N GLU A 87 24.82 0.75 -3.17
CA GLU A 87 25.93 1.68 -3.47
C GLU A 87 27.08 1.44 -2.47
N ALA A 88 27.79 0.33 -2.65
CA ALA A 88 29.11 0.14 -2.03
C ALA A 88 30.04 -0.63 -2.97
N ASP A 89 30.08 -0.25 -4.25
CA ASP A 89 31.15 -0.70 -5.16
C ASP A 89 31.87 0.46 -5.85
N GLU A 90 32.19 1.49 -5.08
CA GLU A 90 33.23 2.45 -5.47
C GLU A 90 34.22 2.62 -4.32
N ASN A 91 35.02 1.58 -4.08
CA ASN A 91 36.26 1.74 -3.33
C ASN A 91 37.33 2.30 -4.29
N PRO A 92 37.70 3.60 -4.22
CA PRO A 92 38.64 4.23 -5.15
C PRO A 92 40.05 3.62 -5.10
N LEU A 93 40.36 2.82 -4.07
CA LEU A 93 41.63 2.10 -3.95
C LEU A 93 41.70 0.84 -4.83
N LEU A 94 40.56 0.27 -5.25
CA LEU A 94 40.52 -0.89 -6.15
C LEU A 94 40.58 -0.50 -7.64
N ALA A 95 40.14 0.71 -7.98
CA ALA A 95 40.19 1.24 -9.35
C ALA A 95 41.63 1.47 -9.84
N THR A 96 42.55 1.86 -8.95
CA THR A 96 43.95 2.11 -9.28
C THR A 96 44.81 0.84 -9.33
N ALA A 97 44.40 -0.23 -8.64
CA ALA A 97 45.08 -1.52 -8.67
C ALA A 97 44.90 -2.25 -10.01
N ARG A 98 43.71 -2.16 -10.63
CA ARG A 98 43.44 -2.78 -11.94
C ARG A 98 44.20 -2.13 -13.09
N ARG A 99 44.52 -0.83 -13.00
CA ARG A 99 45.23 -0.11 -14.07
C ARG A 99 46.71 -0.48 -14.19
N ARG A 100 47.35 -0.94 -13.10
CA ARG A 100 48.78 -1.29 -13.11
C ARG A 100 49.08 -2.71 -13.59
N HIS A 101 48.08 -3.58 -13.69
CA HIS A 101 48.31 -4.98 -14.05
C HIS A 101 48.19 -5.28 -15.55
N MET A 102 47.72 -4.32 -16.36
CA MET A 102 47.51 -4.47 -17.81
C MET A 102 48.63 -3.85 -18.67
N SER A 103 49.68 -3.27 -18.09
CA SER A 103 50.75 -2.57 -18.84
C SER A 103 52.09 -3.30 -18.88
N LYS A 104 52.12 -4.61 -18.61
CA LYS A 104 53.33 -5.45 -18.80
C LYS A 104 53.01 -6.71 -19.60
N LEU A 105 52.66 -6.52 -20.86
CA LEU A 105 52.91 -7.51 -21.91
C LEU A 105 53.11 -6.73 -23.21
N HIS A 106 54.36 -6.41 -23.51
CA HIS A 106 54.96 -6.33 -24.84
C HIS A 106 56.48 -6.25 -24.68
#